data_AF-A0AA38TVW6-F1
#
_entry.id   AF-A0AA38TVW6-F1
#
_cell.length_a   1.000
_cell.length_b   1.000
_cell.length_c   1.000
_cell.angle_alpha   90.00
_cell.angle_beta   90.00
_cell.angle_gamma   90.00
#
_symmetry.space_group_name_H-M   'P 1'
#
loop_
_entity.id
_entity.type
_entity.pdbx_description
1 polymer ?
#
loop_
_entity_poly.entity_id
_entity_poly.type
_entity_poly.pdbx_seq_one_letter_code
_entity_poly.pdbx_strand_id
1 'polypeptide(L)'
;MQQQAVDEHELVMELSEKDVLFEKKKKLLEVKGFDPTGKIKIKSNCSIELVKSILEEMLQMARIIHSDEVDLYFGGIDALHPVGFCSPRNELESLHSILSLVDNSVSDGEQIRPKAFQDLRNATLDMIHEFGNDISEDAKILASWNLDRRNSYYNGAKATV
;
A
#
# COMPACT_ATOMS: atom_id res chain seq x y z
N MET A 1 13.72 3.68 40.46
CA MET A 1 13.70 3.31 39.03
C MET A 1 12.64 4.16 38.37
N GLN A 2 13.03 5.03 37.44
CA GLN A 2 12.08 5.91 36.73
C GLN A 2 11.30 5.06 35.73
N GLN A 3 9.96 5.15 35.79
CA GLN A 3 9.05 4.59 34.80
C GLN A 3 9.31 5.34 33.48
N GLN A 4 9.95 4.70 32.52
CA GLN A 4 10.13 5.26 31.18
C GLN A 4 8.74 5.30 30.53
N ALA A 5 8.17 6.48 30.37
CA ALA A 5 6.90 6.65 29.66
C ALA A 5 7.09 6.09 28.25
N VAL A 6 6.35 5.05 27.91
CA VAL A 6 6.31 4.53 26.54
C VAL A 6 5.51 5.55 25.75
N ASP A 7 6.21 6.37 24.97
CA ASP A 7 5.59 7.33 24.06
C ASP A 7 4.95 6.54 22.90
N GLU A 8 3.65 6.29 23.03
CA GLU A 8 2.81 5.58 22.06
C GLU A 8 2.02 6.63 21.28
N HIS A 9 2.17 6.62 19.96
CA HIS A 9 1.47 7.51 19.04
C HIS A 9 0.38 6.75 18.31
N GLU A 10 -0.69 7.47 17.93
CA GLU A 10 -1.81 6.93 17.16
C GLU A 10 -1.82 7.56 15.77
N LEU A 11 -1.91 6.72 14.74
CA LEU A 11 -2.17 7.09 13.37
C LEU A 11 -3.60 6.67 13.01
N VAL A 12 -4.33 7.49 12.26
CA VAL A 12 -5.72 7.21 11.89
C VAL A 12 -5.86 7.16 10.37
N MET A 13 -6.19 5.98 9.85
CA MET A 13 -6.50 5.74 8.44
C MET A 13 -8.01 5.81 8.23
N GLU A 14 -8.52 7.03 8.04
CA GLU A 14 -9.95 7.29 7.99
C GLU A 14 -10.62 6.69 6.73
N LEU A 15 -11.65 5.87 6.94
CA LEU A 15 -12.61 5.51 5.90
C LEU A 15 -13.76 6.52 5.91
N SER A 16 -13.86 7.32 4.85
CA SER A 16 -14.87 8.39 4.74
C SER A 16 -16.30 7.83 4.69
N GLU A 17 -17.18 8.29 5.59
CA GLU A 17 -18.61 7.97 5.57
C GLU A 17 -19.34 8.44 4.30
N LYS A 18 -18.72 9.34 3.52
CA LYS A 18 -19.24 9.83 2.24
C LYS A 18 -18.88 8.91 1.06
N ASP A 19 -18.05 7.90 1.29
CA ASP A 19 -17.69 6.92 0.26
C ASP A 19 -18.92 6.09 -0.13
N VAL A 20 -19.22 6.02 -1.43
CA VAL A 20 -20.35 5.23 -1.96
C VAL A 20 -20.21 3.73 -1.69
N LEU A 21 -18.99 3.26 -1.41
CA LEU A 21 -18.66 1.89 -1.06
C LEU A 21 -18.42 1.70 0.45
N PHE A 22 -18.70 2.71 1.29
CA PHE A 22 -18.40 2.73 2.72
C PHE A 22 -18.76 1.42 3.44
N GLU A 23 -20.03 0.99 3.36
CA GLU A 23 -20.49 -0.22 4.05
C GLU A 23 -19.76 -1.49 3.62
N LYS A 24 -19.43 -1.60 2.32
CA LYS A 24 -18.69 -2.75 1.80
C LYS A 24 -17.25 -2.75 2.32
N LYS A 25 -16.57 -1.60 2.29
CA LYS A 25 -15.19 -1.44 2.75
C LYS A 25 -15.08 -1.64 4.26
N LYS A 26 -16.01 -1.05 5.02
CA LYS A 26 -16.11 -1.20 6.48
C LYS A 26 -16.25 -2.67 6.86
N LYS A 27 -17.20 -3.38 6.25
CA LYS A 27 -17.39 -4.82 6.50
C LYS A 27 -16.16 -5.64 6.12
N LEU A 28 -15.46 -5.28 5.04
CA LEU A 28 -14.23 -5.97 4.63
C LEU A 28 -13.09 -5.76 5.64
N LEU A 29 -12.93 -4.55 6.17
CA LEU A 29 -12.00 -4.25 7.27
C LEU A 29 -12.32 -5.13 8.48
N GLU A 30 -13.59 -5.19 8.91
CA GLU A 30 -14.04 -6.01 10.05
C GLU A 30 -13.77 -7.51 9.85
N VAL A 31 -14.08 -8.04 8.67
CA VAL A 31 -13.84 -9.46 8.32
C VAL A 31 -12.35 -9.80 8.34
N LYS A 32 -11.48 -8.84 7.98
CA LYS A 32 -10.02 -8.99 8.03
C LYS A 32 -9.44 -8.74 9.42
N GLY A 33 -10.28 -8.36 10.40
CA GLY A 33 -9.89 -8.12 11.79
C GLY A 33 -9.31 -6.73 12.05
N PHE A 34 -9.44 -5.80 11.11
CA PHE A 34 -8.99 -4.42 11.28
C PHE A 34 -10.04 -3.58 12.04
N ASP A 35 -9.56 -2.57 12.78
CA ASP A 35 -10.42 -1.57 13.40
C ASP A 35 -11.05 -0.68 12.31
N PRO A 36 -12.38 -0.65 12.17
CA PRO A 36 -13.07 0.19 11.19
C PRO A 36 -12.86 1.69 11.39
N THR A 37 -12.42 2.10 12.59
CA THR A 37 -12.06 3.49 12.88
C THR A 37 -10.69 3.88 12.33
N GLY A 38 -9.90 2.91 11.84
CA GLY A 38 -8.62 3.15 11.17
C GLY A 38 -7.45 3.39 12.11
N LYS A 39 -7.61 3.18 13.43
CA LYS A 39 -6.58 3.46 14.44
C LYS A 39 -5.45 2.45 14.40
N ILE A 40 -4.23 2.96 14.34
CA ILE A 40 -3.00 2.17 14.37
C ILE A 40 -2.05 2.78 15.41
N LYS A 41 -1.50 1.93 16.27
CA LYS A 41 -0.63 2.35 17.36
C LYS A 41 0.82 2.08 17.01
N ILE A 42 1.67 3.09 17.18
CA ILE A 42 3.11 2.98 16.97
C ILE A 42 3.86 3.48 18.20
N LYS A 43 4.79 2.66 18.69
CA LYS A 43 5.69 3.07 19.78
C LYS A 43 6.86 3.84 19.21
N SER A 44 7.21 4.96 19.83
CA SER A 44 8.36 5.81 19.46
C SER A 44 9.66 5.03 19.23
N ASN A 45 9.90 4.02 20.08
CA ASN A 45 11.03 3.11 20.02
C ASN A 45 10.53 1.68 19.74
N CYS A 46 10.23 1.37 18.48
CA CYS A 46 9.98 0.01 18.03
C CYS A 46 11.14 -0.53 17.18
N SER A 47 11.24 -1.86 17.09
CA SER A 47 12.23 -2.50 16.22
C SER A 47 11.82 -2.35 14.75
N ILE A 48 12.77 -2.53 13.83
CA ILE A 48 12.48 -2.40 12.41
C ILE A 48 11.51 -3.48 11.91
N GLU A 49 11.51 -4.66 12.55
CA GLU A 49 10.55 -5.73 12.28
C GLU A 49 9.13 -5.30 12.65
N LEU A 50 8.97 -4.62 13.78
CA LEU A 50 7.66 -4.07 14.19
C LEU A 50 7.22 -2.95 13.24
N VAL A 51 8.12 -2.08 12.80
CA VAL A 51 7.81 -1.06 11.78
C VAL A 51 7.31 -1.71 10.50
N LYS A 52 7.97 -2.78 10.04
CA LYS A 52 7.55 -3.52 8.84
C LYS A 52 6.18 -4.17 9.01
N SER A 53 5.92 -4.80 10.16
CA SER A 53 4.59 -5.36 10.45
C SER A 53 3.51 -4.29 10.49
N ILE A 54 3.78 -3.13 11.10
CA ILE A 54 2.85 -1.99 11.10
C ILE A 54 2.61 -1.48 9.68
N LEU A 55 3.66 -1.36 8.86
CA LEU A 55 3.52 -0.93 7.46
C LEU A 55 2.68 -1.91 6.66
N GLU A 56 2.86 -3.21 6.87
CA GLU A 56 2.08 -4.25 6.19
C GLU A 56 0.60 -4.19 6.58
N GLU A 57 0.30 -3.95 7.86
CA GLU A 57 -1.06 -3.71 8.35
C GLU A 57 -1.67 -2.44 7.74
N MET A 58 -0.94 -1.32 7.79
CA MET A 58 -1.35 -0.05 7.16
C MET A 58 -1.65 -0.23 5.68
N LEU A 59 -0.82 -0.99 4.97
CA LEU A 59 -0.98 -1.22 3.54
C LEU A 59 -2.21 -2.05 3.22
N GLN A 60 -2.49 -3.10 3.99
CA GLN A 60 -3.72 -3.89 3.82
C GLN A 60 -4.96 -3.03 4.06
N MET A 61 -4.95 -2.19 5.10
CA MET A 61 -6.06 -1.27 5.37
C MET A 61 -6.21 -0.21 4.27
N ALA A 62 -5.12 0.43 3.84
CA ALA A 62 -5.12 1.42 2.77
C ALA A 62 -5.68 0.86 1.46
N ARG A 63 -5.28 -0.36 1.09
CA ARG A 63 -5.78 -1.02 -0.12
C ARG A 63 -7.30 -1.15 -0.09
N ILE A 64 -7.87 -1.57 1.05
CA ILE A 64 -9.32 -1.66 1.23
C ILE A 64 -9.98 -0.27 1.16
N ILE A 65 -9.41 0.72 1.85
CA ILE A 65 -9.94 2.10 1.88
C ILE A 65 -9.97 2.71 0.48
N HIS A 66 -8.91 2.50 -0.33
CA HIS A 66 -8.79 3.08 -1.67
C HIS A 66 -9.32 2.18 -2.79
N SER A 67 -9.89 1.02 -2.48
CA SER A 67 -10.45 0.10 -3.48
C SER A 67 -11.64 0.73 -4.19
N ASP A 68 -11.70 0.63 -5.51
CA ASP A 68 -12.91 0.94 -6.27
C ASP A 68 -13.83 -0.30 -6.39
N GLU A 69 -14.94 -0.17 -7.15
CA GLU A 69 -15.86 -1.29 -7.34
C GLU A 69 -15.22 -2.47 -8.08
N VAL A 70 -14.27 -2.20 -8.99
CA VAL A 70 -13.55 -3.21 -9.77
C VAL A 70 -12.56 -3.94 -8.87
N ASP A 71 -11.77 -3.20 -8.08
CA ASP A 71 -10.85 -3.76 -7.09
C ASP A 71 -11.60 -4.67 -6.10
N LEU A 72 -12.78 -4.25 -5.61
CA LEU A 72 -13.59 -5.07 -4.70
C LEU A 72 -14.22 -6.30 -5.37
N TYR A 73 -14.58 -6.21 -6.65
CA TYR A 73 -15.18 -7.31 -7.39
C TYR A 73 -14.15 -8.40 -7.72
N PHE A 74 -12.97 -8.00 -8.19
CA PHE A 74 -11.90 -8.93 -8.61
C PHE A 74 -10.92 -9.30 -7.49
N GLY A 75 -10.80 -8.46 -6.46
CA GLY A 75 -9.91 -8.68 -5.31
C GLY A 75 -10.24 -9.88 -4.45
N GLY A 76 -11.50 -10.35 -4.54
CA GLY A 76 -12.02 -11.48 -3.77
C GLY A 76 -12.10 -11.19 -2.26
N ILE A 77 -13.14 -11.71 -1.61
CA ILE A 77 -13.21 -11.79 -0.14
C ILE A 77 -12.61 -13.14 0.29
N ASP A 78 -11.41 -13.47 -0.20
CA ASP A 78 -10.75 -14.69 0.28
C ASP A 78 -9.91 -14.35 1.52
N ALA A 79 -10.26 -14.96 2.65
CA ALA A 79 -9.57 -14.78 3.91
C ALA A 79 -8.11 -15.26 3.86
N LEU A 80 -7.75 -16.05 2.84
CA LEU A 80 -6.44 -16.66 2.64
C LEU A 80 -5.47 -15.82 1.80
N HIS A 81 -5.94 -14.81 1.07
CA HIS A 81 -5.09 -13.98 0.22
C HIS A 81 -5.14 -12.53 0.72
N PRO A 82 -4.01 -11.92 1.12
CA PRO A 82 -4.01 -10.67 1.87
C PRO A 82 -4.81 -9.58 1.17
N VAL A 83 -4.60 -9.38 -0.13
CA VAL A 83 -5.53 -8.76 -1.09
C VAL A 83 -5.14 -9.34 -2.45
N GLY A 84 -5.93 -10.25 -3.02
CA GLY A 84 -5.49 -11.09 -4.15
C GLY A 84 -5.30 -10.34 -5.47
N PHE A 85 -5.88 -9.14 -5.59
CA PHE A 85 -5.72 -8.26 -6.74
C PHE A 85 -5.87 -6.80 -6.28
N CYS A 86 -4.79 -6.02 -6.45
CA CYS A 86 -4.81 -4.57 -6.34
C CYS A 86 -4.42 -4.00 -7.70
N SER A 87 -5.24 -3.10 -8.25
CA SER A 87 -4.83 -2.35 -9.43
C SER A 87 -3.58 -1.52 -9.13
N PRO A 88 -2.72 -1.22 -10.14
CA PRO A 88 -1.57 -0.35 -9.90
C PRO A 88 -1.94 1.03 -9.36
N ARG A 89 -3.14 1.51 -9.70
CA ARG A 89 -3.73 2.73 -9.15
C ARG A 89 -3.98 2.59 -7.65
N ASN A 90 -4.64 1.50 -7.23
CA ASN A 90 -4.93 1.24 -5.82
C ASN A 90 -3.65 1.10 -4.99
N GLU A 91 -2.65 0.39 -5.51
CA GLU A 91 -1.36 0.20 -4.80
C GLU A 91 -0.66 1.55 -4.55
N LEU A 92 -0.55 2.38 -5.60
CA LEU A 92 0.11 3.68 -5.48
C LEU A 92 -0.65 4.66 -4.59
N GLU A 93 -1.99 4.71 -4.68
CA GLU A 93 -2.79 5.54 -3.79
C GLU A 93 -2.72 5.09 -2.33
N SER A 94 -2.64 3.78 -2.11
CA SER A 94 -2.49 3.22 -0.77
C SER A 94 -1.16 3.63 -0.13
N LEU A 95 -0.06 3.43 -0.84
CA LEU A 95 1.28 3.85 -0.40
C LEU A 95 1.38 5.37 -0.23
N HIS A 96 0.80 6.14 -1.16
CA HIS A 96 0.76 7.59 -1.05
C HIS A 96 -0.03 8.07 0.18
N SER A 97 -1.17 7.45 0.45
CA SER A 97 -2.00 7.76 1.63
C SER A 97 -1.24 7.51 2.93
N ILE A 98 -0.47 6.41 3.01
CA ILE A 98 0.38 6.09 4.16
C ILE A 98 1.49 7.13 4.31
N LEU A 99 2.21 7.44 3.22
CA LEU A 99 3.28 8.44 3.23
C LEU A 99 2.77 9.80 3.68
N SER A 100 1.62 10.24 3.15
CA SER A 100 0.96 11.49 3.52
C SER A 100 0.56 11.50 5.00
N LEU A 101 -0.01 10.41 5.51
CA LEU A 101 -0.37 10.28 6.92
C LEU A 101 0.86 10.39 7.83
N VAL A 102 1.94 9.71 7.49
CA VAL A 102 3.20 9.75 8.26
C VAL A 102 3.84 11.14 8.19
N ASP A 103 3.83 11.80 7.03
CA ASP A 103 4.38 13.15 6.89
C ASP A 103 3.54 14.22 7.64
N ASN A 104 2.21 14.08 7.66
CA ASN A 104 1.32 15.01 8.35
C ASN A 104 1.20 14.78 9.86
N SER A 105 1.54 13.58 10.35
CA SER A 105 1.54 13.26 11.78
C SER A 105 2.59 14.03 12.60
N VAL A 106 3.49 14.76 11.93
CA VAL A 106 4.55 15.58 12.54
C VAL A 106 4.16 17.06 12.47
N SER A 107 3.24 17.49 13.33
CA SER A 107 2.89 18.91 13.46
C SER A 107 2.22 19.24 14.80
N ASP A 108 3.02 19.51 15.82
CA ASP A 108 2.92 20.75 16.61
C ASP A 108 4.08 20.86 17.62
N GLY A 109 5.08 21.67 17.29
CA GLY A 109 6.13 22.13 18.22
C GLY A 109 7.36 21.23 18.32
N GLU A 110 8.48 21.67 17.71
CA GLU A 110 9.92 21.36 17.97
C GLU A 110 10.36 19.95 18.43
N GLN A 111 9.50 18.92 18.44
CA GLN A 111 9.87 17.57 18.83
C GLN A 111 10.54 16.87 17.65
N ILE A 112 11.69 16.28 17.95
CA ILE A 112 12.41 15.36 17.09
C ILE A 112 11.44 14.26 16.66
N ARG A 113 11.23 14.10 15.35
CA ARG A 113 10.43 13.01 14.78
C ARG A 113 10.89 11.68 15.39
N PRO A 114 9.99 10.88 15.98
CA PRO A 114 10.39 9.60 16.53
C PRO A 114 11.03 8.71 15.46
N LYS A 115 12.05 7.95 15.84
CA LYS A 115 12.77 7.06 14.93
C LYS A 115 11.81 6.13 14.17
N ALA A 116 10.79 5.62 14.88
CA ALA A 116 9.75 4.78 14.30
C ALA A 116 9.02 5.42 13.11
N PHE A 117 8.71 6.71 13.16
CA PHE A 117 8.05 7.42 12.05
C PHE A 117 9.00 7.63 10.87
N GLN A 118 10.28 7.90 11.14
CA GLN A 118 11.27 8.01 10.07
C GLN A 118 11.50 6.67 9.39
N ASP A 119 11.60 5.59 10.15
CA ASP A 119 11.74 4.22 9.64
C ASP A 119 10.50 3.82 8.82
N LEU A 120 9.29 4.14 9.31
CA LEU A 120 8.03 3.88 8.60
C LEU A 120 7.95 4.65 7.28
N ARG A 121 8.33 5.93 7.29
CA ARG A 121 8.40 6.78 6.11
C ARG A 121 9.37 6.21 5.07
N ASN A 122 10.58 5.84 5.49
CA ASN A 122 11.60 5.31 4.60
C ASN A 122 11.14 3.97 3.99
N ALA A 123 10.62 3.07 4.81
CA ALA A 123 10.08 1.79 4.34
C ALA A 123 8.93 1.99 3.33
N THR A 124 8.07 2.98 3.54
CA THR A 124 7.00 3.32 2.58
C THR A 124 7.58 3.81 1.25
N LEU A 125 8.60 4.66 1.28
CA LEU A 125 9.28 5.14 0.07
C LEU A 125 9.99 4.01 -0.67
N ASP A 126 10.64 3.10 0.05
CA ASP A 126 11.30 1.93 -0.52
C ASP A 126 10.28 1.07 -1.30
N MET A 127 9.08 0.84 -0.73
CA MET A 127 8.00 0.12 -1.42
C MET A 127 7.50 0.85 -2.67
N ILE A 128 7.39 2.19 -2.64
CA ILE A 128 7.02 2.99 -3.82
C ILE A 128 8.07 2.84 -4.92
N HIS A 129 9.35 2.87 -4.55
CA HIS A 129 10.46 2.72 -5.49
C HIS A 129 10.50 1.30 -6.09
N GLU A 130 10.35 0.27 -5.28
CA GLU A 130 10.25 -1.13 -5.71
C GLU A 130 9.09 -1.31 -6.69
N PHE A 131 7.90 -0.86 -6.31
CA PHE A 131 6.71 -0.94 -7.16
C PHE A 131 6.88 -0.23 -8.50
N GLY A 132 7.52 0.95 -8.52
CA GLY A 132 7.84 1.66 -9.75
C GLY A 132 8.84 0.93 -10.64
N ASN A 133 9.82 0.24 -10.05
CA ASN A 133 10.78 -0.56 -10.79
C ASN A 133 10.10 -1.76 -11.46
N ASP A 134 9.24 -2.47 -10.72
CA ASP A 134 8.48 -3.62 -11.22
C ASP A 134 7.64 -3.25 -12.45
N ILE A 135 6.91 -2.14 -12.39
CA ILE A 135 6.13 -1.61 -13.53
C ILE A 135 7.04 -1.34 -14.74
N SER A 136 8.23 -0.79 -14.51
CA SER A 136 9.18 -0.50 -15.59
C SER A 136 9.74 -1.79 -16.22
N GLU A 137 9.96 -2.83 -15.42
CA GLU A 137 10.43 -4.13 -15.90
C GLU A 137 9.37 -4.84 -16.73
N ASP A 138 8.12 -4.86 -16.26
CA ASP A 138 6.98 -5.39 -17.00
C ASP A 138 6.80 -4.69 -18.36
N ALA A 139 6.95 -3.36 -18.39
CA ALA A 139 6.89 -2.60 -19.62
C ALA A 139 8.00 -2.98 -20.61
N LYS A 140 9.22 -3.28 -20.13
CA LYS A 140 10.33 -3.74 -20.98
C LYS A 140 10.07 -5.13 -21.54
N ILE A 141 9.51 -6.04 -20.74
CA ILE A 141 9.15 -7.40 -21.18
C ILE A 141 8.06 -7.33 -22.25
N LEU A 142 7.03 -6.52 -22.04
CA LEU A 142 5.97 -6.33 -23.03
C LEU A 142 6.50 -5.72 -24.34
N ALA A 143 7.45 -4.79 -24.24
CA ALA A 143 8.08 -4.19 -25.42
C ALA A 143 8.88 -5.23 -26.22
N SER A 144 9.67 -6.09 -25.57
CA SER A 144 10.44 -7.14 -26.25
C SER A 144 9.53 -8.16 -26.94
N TRP A 145 8.46 -8.60 -26.27
CA TRP A 145 7.48 -9.53 -26.85
C TRP A 145 6.80 -8.96 -28.09
N ASN A 146 6.45 -7.66 -28.05
CA ASN A 146 5.87 -6.99 -29.19
C ASN A 146 6.84 -6.87 -30.37
N LEU A 147 8.14 -6.66 -30.11
CA LEU A 147 9.18 -6.64 -31.14
C LEU A 147 9.35 -8.02 -31.78
N ASP A 148 9.41 -9.08 -31.00
CA ASP A 148 9.56 -10.45 -31.49
C ASP A 148 8.35 -10.87 -32.34
N ARG A 149 7.15 -10.57 -31.86
CA ARG A 149 5.91 -10.78 -32.61
C ARG A 149 5.90 -9.99 -33.91
N ARG A 150 6.35 -8.73 -33.90
CA ARG A 150 6.44 -7.93 -35.12
C ARG A 150 7.45 -8.53 -36.11
N ASN A 151 8.61 -8.96 -35.64
CA ASN A 151 9.64 -9.58 -36.46
C ASN A 151 9.17 -10.91 -37.08
N SER A 152 8.43 -11.73 -36.34
CA SER A 152 7.87 -12.98 -36.87
C SER A 152 6.88 -12.73 -38.01
N TYR A 153 6.03 -11.71 -37.90
CA TYR A 153 5.13 -11.30 -39.00
C TYR A 153 5.89 -10.81 -40.23
N TYR A 154 6.91 -9.95 -40.07
CA TYR A 154 7.71 -9.44 -41.19
C TYR A 154 8.49 -10.56 -41.91
N ASN A 155 9.04 -11.52 -41.17
CA ASN A 155 9.80 -12.63 -41.74
C ASN A 155 8.89 -13.66 -42.43
N GLY A 156 7.69 -13.92 -41.90
CA GLY A 156 6.69 -14.77 -42.56
C GLY A 156 6.19 -14.18 -43.89
N ALA A 157 6.00 -12.87 -43.96
CA ALA A 157 5.59 -12.18 -45.19
C ALA A 157 6.66 -12.23 -46.30
N LYS A 158 7.95 -12.21 -45.95
CA LYS A 158 9.06 -12.31 -46.91
C LYS A 158 9.28 -13.73 -47.45
N ALA A 159 8.85 -14.76 -46.73
CA ALA A 159 9.04 -16.16 -47.13
C ALA A 159 7.98 -16.68 -48.12
N THR A 160 7.00 -15.85 -48.50
CA THR A 160 5.86 -16.25 -49.35
C THR A 160 5.94 -15.68 -50.79
N VAL A 161 7.13 -15.26 -51.24
CA VAL A 161 7.38 -14.74 -52.61
C VAL A 161 8.41 -15.60 -53.33
#